data_AF-A0A7C4PZ72-F1
#
_entry.id   AF-A0A7C4PZ72-F1
#
_cell.length_a   1.000
_cell.length_b   1.000
_cell.length_c   1.000
_cell.angle_alpha   90.00
_cell.angle_beta   90.00
_cell.angle_gamma   90.00
#
_symmetry.space_group_name_H-M   'P 1'
#
loop_
_entity.id
_entity.type
_entity.pdbx_description
1 polymer ?
#
loop_
_entity_poly.entity_id
_entity_poly.type
_entity_poly.pdbx_seq_one_letter_code
_entity_poly.pdbx_strand_id
1 'polypeptide(L)' 'SNAVRAANAISILEECTQDPNIPLFARTAIWQAISLLEQVTD' A
#
# COMPACT_ATOMS: atom_id res chain seq x y z
N SER A 1 11.84 -2.97 -12.92
CA SER A 1 10.50 -3.21 -13.50
C SER A 1 9.43 -2.47 -12.72
N ASN A 2 8.23 -2.35 -13.29
CA ASN A 2 7.09 -1.78 -12.59
C ASN A 2 6.67 -2.67 -11.40
N ALA A 3 6.80 -4.00 -11.52
CA ALA A 3 6.59 -4.94 -10.43
C ALA A 3 7.46 -4.67 -9.19
N VAL A 4 8.78 -4.44 -9.36
CA VAL A 4 9.68 -4.14 -8.21
C VAL A 4 9.28 -2.81 -7.53
N ARG A 5 8.87 -1.81 -8.31
CA ARG A 5 8.42 -0.53 -7.77
C ARG A 5 7.10 -0.66 -7.03
N ALA A 6 6.18 -1.47 -7.54
CA ALA A 6 4.91 -1.76 -6.87
C ALA A 6 5.13 -2.49 -5.55
N ALA A 7 6.00 -3.51 -5.51
CA ALA A 7 6.36 -4.22 -4.29
C ALA A 7 6.96 -3.28 -3.22
N ASN A 8 7.87 -2.38 -3.62
CA ASN A 8 8.43 -1.38 -2.71
C ASN A 8 7.36 -0.42 -2.17
N ALA A 9 6.43 0.03 -3.02
CA ALA A 9 5.34 0.91 -2.61
C ALA A 9 4.38 0.22 -1.63
N ILE A 10 4.04 -1.06 -1.87
CA ILE A 10 3.23 -1.86 -0.94
C ILE A 10 3.90 -1.93 0.44
N SER A 11 5.20 -2.25 0.49
CA SER A 11 5.93 -2.35 1.77
C SER A 11 5.89 -1.05 2.58
N ILE A 12 6.05 0.11 1.93
CA ILE A 12 5.93 1.43 2.59
C ILE A 12 4.51 1.65 3.12
N LEU A 13 3.50 1.31 2.32
CA LEU A 13 2.10 1.47 2.70
C LEU A 13 1.71 0.58 3.87
N GLU A 14 2.20 -0.66 3.91
CA GLU A 14 2.00 -1.58 5.03
C GLU A 14 2.61 -1.05 6.33
N GLU A 15 3.80 -0.45 6.27
CA GLU A 15 4.43 0.22 7.41
C GLU A 15 3.55 1.36 7.94
N CYS A 16 2.98 2.18 7.06
CA CYS A 16 2.05 3.25 7.46
C CYS A 16 0.81 2.70 8.21
N THR A 17 0.33 1.50 7.89
CA THR A 17 -0.82 0.91 8.59
C THR A 17 -0.53 0.45 10.03
N GLN A 18 0.75 0.36 10.41
CA GLN A 18 1.17 0.00 11.77
C GLN A 18 1.02 1.16 12.76
N ASP A 19 0.84 2.40 12.29
CA ASP A 19 0.56 3.53 13.18
C ASP A 19 -0.81 3.34 13.87
N PRO A 20 -0.86 3.24 15.22
CA PRO A 20 -2.10 3.08 15.95
C PRO A 20 -3.02 4.31 15.87
N ASN A 21 -2.48 5.49 15.50
CA ASN A 21 -3.22 6.74 15.40
C ASN A 21 -3.70 7.05 13.97
N ILE A 22 -3.47 6.15 13.00
CA ILE A 22 -3.92 6.40 11.62
C ILE A 22 -5.45 6.55 11.56
N PRO A 23 -5.96 7.64 10.92
CA PRO A 23 -7.40 7.80 10.73
C PRO A 23 -7.99 6.64 9.92
N LEU A 24 -9.21 6.22 10.28
CA LEU A 24 -9.88 5.08 9.63
C LEU A 24 -9.98 5.24 8.11
N PHE A 25 -10.34 6.44 7.62
CA PHE A 25 -10.45 6.71 6.19
C PHE A 25 -9.11 6.54 5.46
N ALA A 26 -8.00 6.91 6.11
CA ALA A 26 -6.66 6.77 5.54
C ALA A 26 -6.26 5.29 5.47
N ARG A 27 -6.58 4.50 6.51
CA ARG A 27 -6.40 3.04 6.48
C ARG A 27 -7.16 2.41 5.32
N THR A 28 -8.43 2.78 5.12
CA THR A 28 -9.23 2.28 3.98
C THR A 28 -8.63 2.67 2.63
N ALA A 29 -8.17 3.92 2.48
CA ALA A 29 -7.52 4.38 1.26
C ALA A 29 -6.21 3.64 0.97
N ILE A 30 -5.41 3.35 1.99
CA ILE A 30 -4.18 2.55 1.86
C ILE A 30 -4.50 1.14 1.38
N TRP A 31 -5.51 0.48 1.97
CA TRP A 31 -5.95 -0.84 1.52
C TRP A 31 -6.35 -0.85 0.05
N GLN A 32 -7.12 0.15 -0.40
CA GLN A 32 -7.49 0.29 -1.81
C GLN A 32 -6.27 0.49 -2.72
N ALA A 33 -5.29 1.29 -2.28
CA ALA A 33 -4.06 1.50 -3.03
C ALA A 33 -3.21 0.22 -3.14
N ILE A 34 -3.08 -0.55 -2.05
CA ILE A 34 -2.39 -1.85 -2.05
C ILE A 34 -3.07 -2.80 -3.06
N SER A 35 -4.40 -2.94 -3.04
CA SER A 35 -5.12 -3.81 -3.98
C SER A 35 -4.94 -3.43 -5.46
N LEU A 36 -4.66 -2.17 -5.77
CA LEU A 36 -4.32 -1.73 -7.12
C LEU A 36 -2.86 -2.05 -7.47
N LEU A 37 -1.94 -1.86 -6.53
CA LEU A 37 -0.52 -2.16 -6.71
C LEU A 37 -0.25 -3.66 -6.87
N GLU A 38 -1.01 -4.52 -6.21
CA GLU A 38 -0.93 -5.98 -6.36
C GLU A 38 -1.22 -6.46 -7.80
N GLN A 39 -1.96 -5.66 -8.58
CA GLN A 39 -2.28 -5.98 -9.98
C GLN A 39 -1.15 -5.59 -10.95
N VAL A 40 -0.11 -4.89 -10.48
CA VAL A 40 1.01 -4.47 -11.31
C VAL A 40 1.96 -5.65 -11.52
N THR A 41 1.90 -6.23 -12.71
CA THR A 41 2.89 -7.18 -13.23
C THR A 41 3.92 -6.47 -14.13
N ASP A 42 5.02 -7.15 -14.45
CA ASP A 42 6.23 -6.62 -15.12
C ASP A 42 5.96 -5.68 -16.31
#